data_AF-A0A7S2QF47-F1
#
_entry.id   AF-A0A7S2QF47-F1
#
_cell.length_a   1.000
_cell.length_b   1.000
_cell.length_c   1.000
_cell.angle_alpha   90.00
_cell.angle_beta   90.00
_cell.angle_gamma   90.00
#
_symmetry.space_group_name_H-M   'P 1'
#
loop_
_entity.id
_entity.type
_entity.pdbx_description
1 polymer ?
#
loop_
_entity_poly.entity_id
_entity_poly.type
_entity_poly.pdbx_seq_one_letter_code
_entity_poly.pdbx_strand_id
1 'polypeptide(L)'
;RKATNVGGTGDIEDAVPIEVRGFSLATVVLFIGAALTVFSALDYTVFSAAGTGFGLGGLTFIYAIPVLVLGAALSYAELQPVEIKVQPDADGLFEKLATPTLKKIKNDVTRHRYGDDAHLDSSLKALGLTGAGRYPQLKTIVESKAPNGELQFTMLFQSRDVPFTTWSDPLKIVACDRFFGPGVWSEIFKYSSQDRMAALRLTTGTKPTESKKEEEVAATEEKAAA
;
A
#
# COMPACT_ATOMS: atom_id res chain seq x y z
N ARG A 1 28.78 -7.57 -13.46
CA ARG A 1 28.53 -6.11 -13.37
C ARG A 1 27.29 -5.75 -14.18
N LYS A 2 26.16 -5.56 -13.52
CA LYS A 2 25.09 -4.63 -13.93
C LYS A 2 24.35 -4.29 -12.64
N ALA A 3 24.80 -3.23 -11.99
CA ALA A 3 24.07 -2.61 -10.91
C ALA A 3 22.96 -1.79 -11.57
N THR A 4 21.72 -2.23 -11.45
CA THR A 4 20.58 -1.36 -11.73
C THR A 4 20.48 -0.40 -10.57
N ASN A 5 20.99 0.81 -10.79
CA ASN A 5 20.74 1.98 -9.97
C ASN A 5 19.22 2.22 -9.96
N VAL A 6 18.53 1.72 -8.94
CA VAL A 6 17.16 2.13 -8.64
C VAL A 6 17.30 3.32 -7.69
N GLY A 7 17.43 4.50 -8.30
CA GLY A 7 17.70 5.73 -7.59
C GLY A 7 17.82 6.91 -8.54
N GLY A 8 16.67 7.47 -8.92
CA GLY A 8 16.54 8.87 -9.31
C GLY A 8 16.82 9.21 -10.78
N THR A 9 15.78 9.19 -11.60
CA THR A 9 15.41 10.38 -12.40
C THR A 9 13.88 10.34 -12.50
N GLY A 10 13.22 11.33 -11.91
CA GLY A 10 11.80 11.52 -12.13
C GLY A 10 11.62 12.09 -13.53
N ASP A 11 11.22 11.25 -14.47
CA ASP A 11 10.80 11.69 -15.78
C ASP A 11 9.77 10.71 -16.34
N ILE A 12 8.50 11.16 -16.38
CA ILE A 12 7.43 10.87 -17.33
C ILE A 12 7.01 9.42 -17.68
N GLU A 13 7.72 8.37 -17.24
CA GLU A 13 7.37 6.96 -17.55
C GLU A 13 6.62 6.23 -16.42
N ASP A 14 6.66 6.76 -15.19
CA ASP A 14 5.99 6.18 -14.00
C ASP A 14 4.64 6.87 -13.68
N ALA A 15 4.19 7.80 -14.52
CA ALA A 15 2.88 8.41 -14.38
C ALA A 15 1.82 7.36 -14.78
N VAL A 16 1.17 6.77 -13.79
CA VAL A 16 0.09 5.82 -14.02
C VAL A 16 -1.00 6.53 -14.84
N PRO A 17 -1.31 6.08 -16.06
CA PRO A 17 -2.13 6.84 -17.01
C PRO A 17 -3.58 7.04 -16.54
N ILE A 18 -4.04 6.24 -15.57
CA ILE A 18 -5.39 6.31 -15.01
C ILE A 18 -5.31 6.00 -13.51
N GLU A 19 -5.66 6.97 -12.67
CA GLU A 19 -5.84 6.78 -11.22
C GLU A 19 -7.34 6.72 -10.90
N VAL A 20 -7.87 5.52 -10.64
CA VAL A 20 -9.24 5.38 -10.13
C VAL A 20 -9.19 5.54 -8.61
N ARG A 21 -9.55 6.74 -8.14
CA ARG A 21 -9.58 7.09 -6.71
C ARG A 21 -11.02 7.19 -6.22
N GLY A 22 -11.28 6.62 -5.05
CA GLY A 22 -12.54 6.77 -4.31
C GLY A 22 -13.62 5.74 -4.60
N PHE A 23 -13.54 4.98 -5.69
CA PHE A 23 -14.48 3.88 -5.95
C PHE A 23 -13.81 2.68 -6.62
N SER A 24 -14.28 1.48 -6.27
CA SER A 24 -13.85 0.21 -6.86
C SER A 24 -14.45 0.03 -8.26
N LEU A 25 -13.60 -0.21 -9.27
CA LEU A 25 -14.03 -0.55 -10.63
C LEU A 25 -14.84 -1.85 -10.64
N ALA A 26 -14.41 -2.84 -9.85
CA ALA A 26 -15.14 -4.09 -9.71
C ALA A 26 -16.58 -3.84 -9.22
N THR A 27 -16.73 -2.98 -8.23
CA THR A 27 -18.03 -2.61 -7.67
C THR A 27 -18.90 -1.92 -8.72
N VAL A 28 -18.35 -0.98 -9.49
CA VAL A 28 -19.09 -0.31 -10.59
C VAL A 28 -19.56 -1.32 -11.64
N VAL A 29 -18.68 -2.20 -12.11
CA VAL A 29 -19.02 -3.20 -13.13
C VAL A 29 -20.06 -4.20 -12.60
N LEU A 30 -19.94 -4.62 -11.34
CA LEU A 30 -20.94 -5.47 -10.68
C LEU A 30 -22.30 -4.76 -10.57
N PHE A 31 -22.32 -3.48 -10.19
CA PHE A 31 -23.56 -2.70 -10.14
C PHE A 31 -24.23 -2.57 -11.51
N ILE A 32 -23.45 -2.29 -12.56
CA ILE A 32 -23.97 -2.22 -13.93
C ILE A 32 -24.55 -3.58 -14.34
N GLY A 33 -23.80 -4.68 -14.10
CA GLY A 33 -24.27 -6.03 -14.39
C GLY A 33 -25.57 -6.36 -13.66
N ALA A 34 -25.65 -6.06 -12.36
CA ALA A 34 -26.83 -6.29 -11.54
C ALA A 34 -28.03 -5.46 -12.02
N ALA A 35 -27.82 -4.19 -12.36
CA ALA A 35 -28.87 -3.33 -12.91
C ALA A 35 -29.41 -3.87 -14.23
N LEU A 36 -28.54 -4.35 -15.13
CA LEU A 36 -28.95 -4.98 -16.39
C LEU A 36 -29.74 -6.27 -16.15
N THR A 37 -29.34 -7.09 -15.18
CA THR A 37 -30.09 -8.30 -14.81
C THR A 37 -31.48 -7.97 -14.25
N VAL A 38 -31.58 -6.97 -13.37
CA VAL A 38 -32.87 -6.51 -12.83
C VAL A 38 -33.76 -5.96 -13.94
N PHE A 39 -33.22 -5.10 -14.81
CA PHE A 39 -33.95 -4.58 -15.97
C PHE A 39 -34.45 -5.70 -16.87
N SER A 40 -33.60 -6.67 -17.18
CA SER A 40 -33.96 -7.84 -17.99
C SER A 40 -35.13 -8.62 -17.38
N ALA A 41 -35.09 -8.89 -16.07
CA ALA A 41 -36.16 -9.59 -15.38
C ALA A 41 -37.48 -8.79 -15.38
N LEU A 42 -37.41 -7.48 -15.16
CA LEU A 42 -38.58 -6.59 -15.21
C LEU A 42 -39.18 -6.49 -16.61
N ASP A 43 -38.35 -6.36 -17.64
CA ASP A 43 -38.82 -6.33 -19.03
C ASP A 43 -39.51 -7.63 -19.42
N TYR A 44 -38.89 -8.76 -19.07
CA TYR A 44 -39.42 -10.08 -19.40
C TYR A 44 -40.72 -10.43 -18.65
N THR A 45 -40.86 -10.01 -17.39
CA THR A 45 -41.98 -10.43 -16.53
C THR A 45 -43.06 -9.37 -16.35
N VAL A 46 -42.68 -8.15 -15.97
CA VAL A 46 -43.62 -7.09 -15.58
C VAL A 46 -44.03 -6.29 -16.81
N PHE A 47 -43.06 -5.75 -17.54
CA PHE A 47 -43.36 -4.85 -18.66
C PHE A 47 -43.94 -5.60 -19.86
N SER A 48 -43.44 -6.80 -20.15
CA SER A 48 -44.03 -7.67 -21.18
C SER A 48 -45.48 -8.03 -20.84
N ALA A 49 -45.78 -8.42 -19.59
CA ALA A 49 -47.16 -8.73 -19.18
C ALA A 49 -48.10 -7.50 -19.22
N ALA A 50 -47.57 -6.30 -18.99
CA ALA A 50 -48.31 -5.04 -19.07
C ALA A 50 -48.46 -4.50 -20.51
N GLY A 51 -47.88 -5.16 -21.52
CA GLY A 51 -47.87 -4.68 -22.91
C GLY A 51 -46.98 -3.45 -23.15
N THR A 52 -46.17 -3.04 -22.17
CA THR A 52 -45.23 -1.91 -22.24
C THR A 52 -43.77 -2.36 -22.32
N GLY A 53 -43.53 -3.65 -22.58
CA GLY A 53 -42.20 -4.23 -22.67
C GLY A 53 -41.45 -3.76 -23.92
N PHE A 54 -40.13 -3.63 -23.78
CA PHE A 54 -39.23 -3.28 -24.87
C PHE A 54 -38.86 -4.49 -25.73
N GLY A 55 -39.12 -5.71 -25.25
CA GLY A 55 -38.75 -6.95 -25.93
C GLY A 55 -37.23 -7.20 -25.92
N LEU A 56 -36.51 -6.48 -25.06
CA LEU A 56 -35.05 -6.54 -24.96
C LEU A 56 -34.59 -7.44 -23.81
N GLY A 57 -35.49 -7.88 -22.93
CA GLY A 57 -35.14 -8.64 -21.72
C GLY A 57 -34.19 -9.82 -21.97
N GLY A 58 -34.46 -10.63 -23.00
CA GLY A 58 -33.59 -11.76 -23.36
C GLY A 58 -32.20 -11.31 -23.84
N LEU A 59 -32.13 -10.29 -24.69
CA LEU A 59 -30.87 -9.73 -25.18
C LEU A 59 -30.07 -9.13 -24.03
N THR A 60 -30.71 -8.31 -23.19
CA THR A 60 -30.07 -7.68 -22.02
C THR A 60 -29.53 -8.73 -21.06
N PHE A 61 -30.23 -9.85 -20.85
CA PHE A 61 -29.75 -10.94 -20.01
C PHE A 61 -28.44 -11.56 -20.51
N ILE A 62 -28.35 -11.83 -21.82
CA ILE A 62 -27.17 -12.42 -22.46
C ILE A 62 -25.93 -11.54 -22.25
N TYR A 63 -26.08 -10.21 -22.27
CA TYR A 63 -24.98 -9.28 -22.01
C TYR A 63 -24.76 -8.99 -20.52
N ALA A 64 -25.78 -9.10 -19.68
CA ALA A 64 -25.65 -8.89 -18.23
C ALA A 64 -24.74 -9.95 -17.58
N ILE A 65 -24.83 -11.22 -18.02
CA ILE A 65 -24.02 -12.31 -17.44
C ILE A 65 -22.51 -12.07 -17.64
N PRO A 66 -21.98 -11.84 -18.86
CA PRO A 66 -20.57 -11.52 -19.05
C PRO A 66 -20.11 -10.31 -18.24
N VAL A 67 -20.94 -9.27 -18.12
CA VAL A 67 -20.63 -8.07 -17.31
C VAL A 67 -20.52 -8.42 -15.83
N LEU A 68 -21.45 -9.22 -15.29
CA LEU A 68 -21.39 -9.71 -13.91
C LEU A 68 -20.15 -10.57 -13.64
N VAL A 69 -19.83 -11.49 -14.55
CA VAL A 69 -18.64 -12.34 -14.44
C VAL A 69 -17.37 -11.50 -14.49
N LEU A 70 -17.31 -10.50 -15.37
CA LEU A 70 -16.20 -9.55 -15.44
C LEU A 70 -16.06 -8.77 -14.13
N GLY A 71 -17.16 -8.25 -13.58
CA GLY A 71 -17.15 -7.53 -12.31
C GLY A 71 -16.70 -8.42 -11.15
N ALA A 72 -17.14 -9.68 -11.11
CA ALA A 72 -16.72 -10.65 -10.11
C ALA A 72 -15.23 -11.00 -10.22
N ALA A 73 -14.72 -11.17 -11.45
CA ALA A 73 -13.31 -11.40 -11.70
C ALA A 73 -12.44 -10.21 -11.25
N LEU A 74 -12.88 -8.99 -11.54
CA LEU A 74 -12.22 -7.77 -11.04
C LEU A 74 -12.24 -7.71 -9.51
N SER A 75 -13.37 -8.04 -8.88
CA SER A 75 -13.48 -8.02 -7.40
C SER A 75 -12.56 -9.05 -6.75
N TYR A 76 -12.37 -10.20 -7.39
CA TYR A 76 -11.45 -11.23 -6.92
C TYR A 76 -9.98 -10.78 -7.05
N ALA A 77 -9.65 -10.08 -8.14
CA ALA A 77 -8.31 -9.58 -8.40
C ALA A 77 -8.01 -8.24 -7.72
N GLU A 78 -8.98 -7.65 -7.00
CA GLU A 78 -8.86 -6.32 -6.41
C GLU A 78 -8.10 -6.34 -5.09
N LEU A 79 -7.08 -5.48 -5.00
CA LEU A 79 -6.50 -5.06 -3.73
C LEU A 79 -7.16 -3.76 -3.28
N GLN A 80 -7.78 -3.83 -2.10
CA GLN A 80 -8.41 -2.67 -1.48
C GLN A 80 -7.37 -1.68 -0.95
N PRO A 81 -7.64 -0.37 -1.05
CA PRO A 81 -6.84 0.66 -0.42
C PRO A 81 -6.54 0.38 1.05
N VAL A 82 -5.30 0.59 1.45
CA VAL A 82 -4.88 0.41 2.84
C VAL A 82 -5.40 1.55 3.71
N GLU A 83 -5.96 1.20 4.88
CA GLU A 83 -6.39 2.18 5.88
C GLU A 83 -5.19 2.91 6.47
N ILE A 84 -5.27 4.25 6.54
CA ILE A 84 -4.28 5.10 7.18
C ILE A 84 -4.85 5.61 8.51
N LYS A 85 -4.16 5.28 9.60
CA LYS A 85 -4.47 5.76 10.96
C LYS A 85 -3.47 6.84 11.33
N VAL A 86 -3.96 8.08 11.41
CA VAL A 86 -3.15 9.23 11.85
C VAL A 86 -3.32 9.37 13.35
N GLN A 87 -2.21 9.32 14.11
CA GLN A 87 -2.25 9.61 15.53
C GLN A 87 -2.50 11.11 15.77
N PRO A 88 -3.15 11.51 16.87
CA PRO A 88 -3.53 12.91 17.11
C PRO A 88 -2.35 13.90 17.11
N ASP A 89 -1.17 13.42 17.46
CA ASP A 89 0.07 14.20 17.49
C ASP A 89 0.77 14.34 16.13
N ALA A 90 0.28 13.61 15.12
CA ALA A 90 0.86 13.53 13.78
C ALA A 90 0.03 14.22 12.69
N ASP A 91 -1.06 14.90 13.06
CA ASP A 91 -1.92 15.57 12.10
C ASP A 91 -1.16 16.64 11.29
N GLY A 92 -1.27 16.57 9.97
CA GLY A 92 -0.55 17.43 9.03
C GLY A 92 0.99 17.25 8.98
N LEU A 93 1.59 16.32 9.73
CA LEU A 93 3.04 16.07 9.65
C LEU A 93 3.44 15.43 8.33
N PHE A 94 2.60 14.54 7.78
CA PHE A 94 2.89 13.87 6.53
C PHE A 94 3.10 14.88 5.40
N GLU A 95 2.22 15.87 5.25
CA GLU A 95 2.34 16.86 4.18
C GLU A 95 3.58 17.74 4.31
N LYS A 96 4.04 17.98 5.54
CA LYS A 96 5.20 18.83 5.85
C LYS A 96 6.54 18.11 5.69
N LEU A 97 6.63 16.86 6.15
CA LEU A 97 7.90 16.15 6.30
C LEU A 97 8.06 14.93 5.37
N ALA A 98 7.01 14.51 4.66
CA ALA A 98 7.12 13.33 3.80
C ALA A 98 8.10 13.54 2.64
N THR A 99 9.04 12.61 2.53
CA THR A 99 9.95 12.53 1.39
C THR A 99 9.20 12.13 0.12
N PRO A 100 9.75 12.40 -1.08
CA PRO A 100 9.15 11.96 -2.34
C PRO A 100 8.88 10.44 -2.38
N THR A 101 9.77 9.64 -1.78
CA THR A 101 9.59 8.19 -1.66
C THR A 101 8.37 7.84 -0.82
N LEU A 102 8.18 8.47 0.35
CA LEU A 102 7.02 8.22 1.21
C LEU A 102 5.71 8.63 0.53
N LYS A 103 5.71 9.75 -0.21
CA LYS A 103 4.54 10.18 -1.01
C LYS A 103 4.18 9.15 -2.09
N LYS A 104 5.20 8.59 -2.77
CA LYS A 104 5.00 7.51 -3.75
C LYS A 104 4.43 6.25 -3.10
N ILE A 105 5.01 5.80 -1.98
CA ILE A 105 4.51 4.62 -1.24
C ILE A 105 3.06 4.84 -0.82
N LYS A 106 2.75 6.00 -0.22
CA LYS A 106 1.38 6.32 0.21
C LYS A 106 0.41 6.33 -0.96
N ASN A 107 0.76 6.93 -2.11
CA ASN A 107 -0.10 6.88 -3.29
C ASN A 107 -0.30 5.43 -3.78
N ASP A 108 0.76 4.64 -3.77
CA ASP A 108 0.74 3.31 -4.33
C ASP A 108 -0.10 2.30 -3.53
N VAL A 109 -0.17 2.47 -2.20
CA VAL A 109 -0.90 1.59 -1.29
C VAL A 109 -2.32 2.07 -0.96
N THR A 110 -2.68 3.31 -1.31
CA THR A 110 -4.03 3.88 -1.06
C THR A 110 -4.93 3.89 -2.29
N ARG A 111 -4.45 3.38 -3.42
CA ARG A 111 -5.24 3.25 -4.65
C ARG A 111 -5.76 1.82 -4.82
N HIS A 112 -6.86 1.68 -5.55
CA HIS A 112 -7.35 0.38 -5.98
C HIS A 112 -6.37 -0.21 -7.01
N ARG A 113 -5.90 -1.43 -6.78
CA ARG A 113 -5.03 -2.17 -7.70
C ARG A 113 -5.70 -3.49 -8.09
N TYR A 114 -5.38 -3.98 -9.28
CA TYR A 114 -5.97 -5.21 -9.82
C TYR A 114 -4.87 -6.11 -10.37
N GLY A 115 -4.88 -7.38 -9.95
CA GLY A 115 -3.96 -8.40 -10.45
C GLY A 115 -2.61 -8.49 -9.74
N ASP A 116 -2.37 -7.66 -8.72
CA ASP A 116 -1.20 -7.76 -7.84
C ASP A 116 -1.51 -8.72 -6.67
N ASP A 117 -0.54 -9.55 -6.25
CA ASP A 117 -0.74 -10.51 -5.15
C ASP A 117 -0.80 -9.86 -3.76
N ALA A 118 -0.15 -8.71 -3.60
CA ALA A 118 -0.10 -7.91 -2.38
C ALA A 118 0.34 -6.47 -2.66
N HIS A 119 0.06 -5.58 -1.73
CA HIS A 119 0.68 -4.25 -1.72
C HIS A 119 2.20 -4.37 -1.63
N LEU A 120 2.90 -3.59 -2.46
CA LEU A 120 4.37 -3.52 -2.51
C LEU A 120 5.04 -4.88 -2.84
N ASP A 121 4.37 -5.78 -3.57
CA ASP A 121 4.87 -7.11 -3.94
C ASP A 121 6.30 -7.11 -4.54
N SER A 122 6.56 -6.23 -5.50
CA SER A 122 7.84 -6.03 -6.17
C SER A 122 8.91 -5.51 -5.21
N SER A 123 8.53 -4.63 -4.29
CA SER A 123 9.42 -4.09 -3.25
C SER A 123 9.76 -5.16 -2.22
N LEU A 124 8.76 -5.91 -1.74
CA LEU A 124 8.95 -7.03 -0.81
C LEU A 124 9.82 -8.12 -1.43
N LYS A 125 9.64 -8.40 -2.74
CA LYS A 125 10.50 -9.31 -3.50
C LYS A 125 11.94 -8.81 -3.61
N ALA A 126 12.14 -7.53 -3.91
CA ALA A 126 13.47 -6.92 -3.98
C ALA A 126 14.18 -6.92 -2.62
N LEU A 127 13.44 -6.72 -1.53
CA LEU A 127 13.93 -6.81 -0.16
C LEU A 127 14.11 -8.26 0.29
N GLY A 128 13.62 -9.24 -0.48
CA GLY A 128 13.60 -10.66 -0.14
C GLY A 128 12.84 -10.93 1.17
N LEU A 129 11.76 -10.20 1.39
CA LEU A 129 10.77 -10.40 2.46
C LEU A 129 9.59 -11.22 1.93
N THR A 130 9.89 -12.23 1.11
CA THR A 130 8.92 -13.12 0.48
C THR A 130 9.07 -14.53 1.03
N GLY A 131 7.95 -15.21 1.21
CA GLY A 131 7.93 -16.62 1.60
C GLY A 131 8.07 -17.54 0.38
N ALA A 132 7.58 -18.77 0.52
CA ALA A 132 7.47 -19.74 -0.57
C ALA A 132 6.40 -19.33 -1.61
N GLY A 133 6.61 -18.20 -2.30
CA GLY A 133 5.68 -17.64 -3.29
C GLY A 133 4.51 -16.85 -2.70
N ARG A 134 4.51 -16.55 -1.39
CA ARG A 134 3.50 -15.71 -0.74
C ARG A 134 4.11 -14.44 -0.17
N TYR A 135 3.34 -13.35 -0.28
CA TYR A 135 3.73 -12.03 0.17
C TYR A 135 3.05 -11.69 1.50
N PRO A 136 3.78 -11.04 2.42
CA PRO A 136 3.17 -10.36 3.57
C PRO A 136 2.11 -9.35 3.13
N GLN A 137 0.96 -9.34 3.80
CA GLN A 137 -0.18 -8.52 3.41
C GLN A 137 -0.19 -7.22 4.23
N LEU A 138 -0.02 -6.07 3.58
CA LEU A 138 -0.14 -4.76 4.23
C LEU A 138 -1.59 -4.55 4.67
N LYS A 139 -1.82 -4.30 5.96
CA LYS A 139 -3.17 -4.12 6.52
C LYS A 139 -3.48 -2.67 6.89
N THR A 140 -2.50 -1.98 7.47
CA THR A 140 -2.71 -0.64 8.00
C THR A 140 -1.41 0.13 7.93
N ILE A 141 -1.53 1.43 7.71
CA ILE A 141 -0.44 2.38 7.89
C ILE A 141 -0.77 3.24 9.10
N VAL A 142 0.21 3.43 9.98
CA VAL A 142 0.09 4.31 11.14
C VAL A 142 1.06 5.47 10.96
N GLU A 143 0.52 6.68 10.94
CA GLU A 143 1.29 7.93 10.93
C GLU A 143 1.41 8.44 12.37
N SER A 144 2.64 8.61 12.86
CA SER A 144 2.93 9.07 14.22
C SER A 144 4.08 10.08 14.25
N LYS A 145 4.22 10.78 15.37
CA LYS A 145 5.32 11.73 15.58
C LYS A 145 6.44 11.06 16.36
N ALA A 146 7.67 11.15 15.86
CA ALA A 146 8.85 10.74 16.63
C ALA A 146 9.16 11.76 17.75
N PRO A 147 9.88 11.37 18.82
CA PRO A 147 10.26 12.28 19.91
C PRO A 147 11.05 13.51 19.44
N ASN A 148 11.81 13.40 18.35
CA ASN A 148 12.55 14.50 17.72
C ASN A 148 11.69 15.37 16.78
N GLY A 149 10.38 15.10 16.67
CA GLY A 149 9.46 15.84 15.82
C GLY A 149 9.38 15.35 14.38
N GLU A 150 10.14 14.33 14.01
CA GLU A 150 10.11 13.72 12.67
C GLU A 150 8.85 12.89 12.42
N LEU A 151 8.54 12.66 11.15
CA LEU A 151 7.43 11.81 10.72
C LEU A 151 7.81 10.34 10.85
N GLN A 152 6.98 9.56 11.53
CA GLN A 152 7.04 8.10 11.52
C GLN A 152 5.90 7.53 10.68
N PHE A 153 6.26 6.82 9.62
CA PHE A 153 5.36 6.12 8.73
C PHE A 153 5.50 4.60 8.96
N THR A 154 4.58 4.04 9.74
CA THR A 154 4.64 2.62 10.15
C THR A 154 3.70 1.77 9.30
N MET A 155 4.26 0.87 8.52
CA MET A 155 3.52 -0.11 7.72
C MET A 155 3.34 -1.41 8.50
N LEU A 156 2.09 -1.82 8.72
CA LEU A 156 1.73 -3.03 9.45
C LEU A 156 1.44 -4.17 8.48
N PHE A 157 2.37 -5.12 8.39
CA PHE A 157 2.27 -6.29 7.53
C PHE A 157 1.81 -7.51 8.32
N GLN A 158 0.74 -8.14 7.84
CA GLN A 158 0.37 -9.49 8.27
C GLN A 158 1.26 -10.51 7.57
N SER A 159 2.15 -11.13 8.32
CA SER A 159 3.17 -12.04 7.81
C SER A 159 2.93 -13.46 8.33
N ARG A 160 2.08 -14.22 7.64
CA ARG A 160 1.74 -15.59 8.05
C ARG A 160 2.79 -16.62 7.64
N ASP A 161 3.39 -16.42 6.47
CA ASP A 161 4.32 -17.36 5.84
C ASP A 161 5.80 -16.98 6.02
N VAL A 162 6.10 -15.69 6.26
CA VAL A 162 7.48 -15.23 6.52
C VAL A 162 7.68 -15.07 8.03
N PRO A 163 8.62 -15.80 8.65
CA PRO A 163 8.87 -15.70 10.07
C PRO A 163 9.48 -14.35 10.43
N PHE A 164 9.20 -13.85 11.63
CA PHE A 164 9.73 -12.57 12.09
C PHE A 164 11.27 -12.54 12.13
N THR A 165 11.93 -13.70 12.27
CA THR A 165 13.40 -13.79 12.20
C THR A 165 13.96 -13.32 10.86
N THR A 166 13.25 -13.54 9.75
CA THR A 166 13.62 -13.01 8.43
C THR A 166 13.40 -11.50 8.36
N TRP A 167 12.35 -11.00 8.99
CA TRP A 167 12.09 -9.56 9.08
C TRP A 167 13.16 -8.84 9.90
N SER A 168 13.55 -9.40 11.04
CA SER A 168 14.54 -8.81 11.95
C SER A 168 15.99 -9.07 11.56
N ASP A 169 16.26 -9.66 10.38
CA ASP A 169 17.62 -9.87 9.90
C ASP A 169 18.30 -8.51 9.67
N PRO A 170 19.47 -8.23 10.31
CA PRO A 170 20.20 -6.98 10.12
C PRO A 170 20.47 -6.64 8.65
N LEU A 171 20.72 -7.64 7.79
CA LEU A 171 20.94 -7.42 6.37
C LEU A 171 19.69 -6.87 5.67
N LYS A 172 18.50 -7.27 6.11
CA LYS A 172 17.22 -6.81 5.57
C LYS A 172 16.90 -5.40 6.00
N ILE A 173 17.23 -5.03 7.23
CA ILE A 173 17.09 -3.65 7.73
C ILE A 173 17.97 -2.70 6.91
N VAL A 174 19.25 -3.07 6.70
CA VAL A 174 20.16 -2.27 5.87
C VAL A 174 19.69 -2.20 4.40
N ALA A 175 19.12 -3.30 3.89
CA ALA A 175 18.52 -3.30 2.55
C ALA A 175 17.31 -2.36 2.46
N CYS A 176 16.46 -2.31 3.50
CA CYS A 176 15.33 -1.38 3.58
C CYS A 176 15.82 0.08 3.59
N ASP A 177 16.81 0.40 4.44
CA ASP A 177 17.43 1.74 4.48
C ASP A 177 17.93 2.17 3.09
N ARG A 178 18.61 1.27 2.38
CA ARG A 178 19.11 1.53 1.02
C ARG A 178 17.98 1.65 -0.01
N PHE A 179 16.94 0.82 0.10
CA PHE A 179 15.85 0.74 -0.87
C PHE A 179 14.96 1.98 -0.86
N PHE A 180 14.61 2.48 0.33
CA PHE A 180 13.75 3.66 0.46
C PHE A 180 14.50 4.99 0.20
N GLY A 181 15.83 4.94 0.20
CA GLY A 181 16.68 6.05 -0.21
C GLY A 181 16.96 7.06 0.90
N PRO A 182 17.62 8.18 0.55
CA PRO A 182 18.12 9.14 1.54
C PRO A 182 16.99 9.87 2.28
N GLY A 183 17.27 10.30 3.51
CA GLY A 183 16.35 11.07 4.35
C GLY A 183 15.27 10.23 5.04
N VAL A 184 15.37 8.90 4.96
CA VAL A 184 14.51 7.96 5.66
C VAL A 184 15.38 6.83 6.22
N TRP A 185 15.10 6.40 7.43
CA TRP A 185 15.67 5.17 7.99
C TRP A 185 14.56 4.24 8.46
N SER A 186 14.85 2.94 8.43
CA SER A 186 13.91 1.87 8.69
C SER A 186 14.17 1.19 10.03
N GLU A 187 13.08 0.77 10.64
CA GLU A 187 13.08 -0.02 11.86
C GLU A 187 12.03 -1.11 11.73
N ILE A 188 12.39 -2.32 12.18
CA ILE A 188 11.52 -3.48 12.12
C ILE A 188 11.28 -3.98 13.53
N PHE A 189 10.02 -4.10 13.91
CA PHE A 189 9.63 -4.63 15.21
C PHE A 189 8.37 -5.48 15.11
N LYS A 190 8.15 -6.32 16.13
CA LYS A 190 6.98 -7.19 16.20
C LYS A 190 5.80 -6.39 16.76
N TYR A 191 4.71 -6.27 16.00
CA TYR A 191 3.54 -5.52 16.42
C TYR A 191 2.55 -6.37 17.22
N SER A 192 2.18 -7.55 16.68
CA SER A 192 1.28 -8.50 17.36
C SER A 192 1.74 -9.92 17.10
N SER A 193 1.97 -10.68 18.18
CA SER A 193 2.30 -12.11 18.08
C SER A 193 1.10 -12.96 17.71
N GLN A 194 -0.09 -12.60 18.19
CA GLN A 194 -1.32 -13.36 17.96
C GLN A 194 -1.74 -13.27 16.49
N ASP A 195 -1.71 -12.05 15.92
CA ASP A 195 -2.15 -11.80 14.54
C ASP A 195 -1.04 -11.99 13.49
N ARG A 196 0.18 -12.34 13.94
CA ARG A 196 1.40 -12.45 13.15
C ARG A 196 1.70 -11.17 12.36
N MET A 197 1.73 -10.04 13.07
CA MET A 197 1.94 -8.72 12.48
C MET A 197 3.38 -8.25 12.70
N ALA A 198 4.08 -7.96 11.61
CA ALA A 198 5.37 -7.27 11.60
C ALA A 198 5.16 -5.80 11.23
N ALA A 199 5.84 -4.89 11.93
CA ALA A 199 5.84 -3.47 11.61
C ALA A 199 7.16 -3.09 10.94
N LEU A 200 7.07 -2.42 9.80
CA LEU A 200 8.18 -1.73 9.15
C LEU A 200 7.93 -0.23 9.30
N ARG A 201 8.68 0.41 10.19
CA ARG A 201 8.60 1.84 10.45
C ARG A 201 9.67 2.57 9.66
N LEU A 202 9.24 3.56 8.89
CA LEU A 202 10.09 4.49 8.17
C LEU A 202 10.03 5.83 8.91
N THR A 203 11.16 6.31 9.41
CA THR A 203 11.24 7.62 10.09
C THR A 203 12.04 8.57 9.22
N THR A 204 11.55 9.80 9.07
CA THR A 204 12.26 10.84 8.33
C THR A 204 13.48 11.34 9.11
N GLY A 205 14.48 11.85 8.39
CA GLY A 205 15.72 12.39 8.95
C GLY A 205 16.84 11.37 9.09
N THR A 206 17.80 11.64 9.97
CA THR A 206 18.97 10.80 10.22
C THR A 206 18.72 9.83 11.36
N LYS A 207 19.38 8.67 11.31
CA LYS A 207 19.24 7.65 12.35
C LYS A 207 19.88 8.17 13.65
N PRO A 208 19.21 8.04 14.82
CA PRO A 208 19.72 8.56 16.09
C PRO A 208 21.09 8.01 16.54
N THR A 209 21.60 6.99 15.87
CA THR A 209 22.91 6.38 16.14
C THR A 209 24.08 7.26 15.69
N GLU A 210 23.88 8.21 14.77
CA GLU A 210 24.92 9.18 14.39
C GLU A 210 24.92 10.43 15.29
N SER A 211 23.75 10.91 15.72
CA SER A 211 23.67 12.15 16.52
C SER A 211 24.25 12.01 17.93
N LYS A 212 24.12 10.83 18.56
CA LYS A 212 24.72 10.61 19.89
C LYS A 212 26.25 10.58 19.85
N LYS A 213 26.86 10.13 18.75
CA LYS A 213 28.32 10.15 18.64
C LYS A 213 28.84 11.57 18.38
N GLU A 214 28.15 12.38 17.59
CA GLU A 214 28.57 13.76 17.35
C GLU A 214 28.39 14.65 18.58
N GLU A 215 27.30 14.51 19.34
CA GLU A 215 27.12 15.23 20.61
C GLU A 215 28.09 14.76 21.70
N GLU A 216 28.39 13.46 21.79
CA GLU A 216 29.35 12.93 22.76
C GLU A 216 30.80 13.30 22.39
N VAL A 217 31.17 13.29 21.11
CA VAL A 217 32.50 13.72 20.64
C VAL A 217 32.68 15.23 20.80
N ALA A 218 31.68 16.05 20.47
CA ALA A 218 31.73 17.49 20.67
C ALA A 218 31.80 17.87 22.17
N ALA A 219 31.03 17.19 23.03
CA ALA A 219 31.09 17.41 24.48
C ALA A 219 32.40 16.93 25.13
N THR A 220 33.10 15.99 24.48
CA THR A 220 34.41 15.51 24.95
C THR A 220 35.54 16.44 24.49
N GLU A 221 35.44 17.04 23.30
CA GLU A 221 36.38 18.05 22.81
C GLU A 221 36.26 19.38 23.58
N GLU A 222 35.04 19.81 23.93
CA GLU A 222 34.83 21.03 24.74
C GLU A 222 35.37 20.88 26.17
N LYS A 223 35.30 19.68 26.76
CA LYS A 223 35.89 19.39 28.08
C LYS A 223 37.41 19.17 28.06
N ALA A 224 38.00 18.91 26.90
CA ALA A 224 39.45 18.78 26.76
C ALA A 224 40.15 20.12 26.47
N ALA A 225 39.38 21.13 26.05
CA ALA A 225 39.86 22.48 25.76
C ALA A 225 39.68 23.49 26.91
N ALA A 226 39.06 23.06 28.03
CA ALA A 226 38.87 23.82 29.27
C ALA A 226 39.77 23.28 30.39
#